data_AF-A0A0D6JP80-F1
#
_entry.id   AF-A0A0D6JP80-F1
#
_cell.length_a   1.000
_cell.length_b   1.000
_cell.length_c   1.000
_cell.angle_alpha   90.00
_cell.angle_beta   90.00
_cell.angle_gamma   90.00
#
_symmetry.space_group_name_H-M   'P 1'
#
loop_
_entity.id
_entity.type
_entity.pdbx_description
1 polymer ?
#
loop_
_entity_poly.entity_id
_entity_poly.type
_entity_poly.pdbx_seq_one_letter_code
_entity_poly.pdbx_strand_id
1 'polypeptide(L)'
;MADLAALSVVALPLWFVVSVWAGIDATRHSSHNAFLWGFSVFVGGVLGLALYLNLGRDEPGVGRRAAGQSASPNGVPSVRTETVTCPNCHSLEESGRDTCRFCGESL
;
A
#
# COMPACT_ATOMS: atom_id res chain seq x y z
N MET A 1 5.29 31.31 -26.82
CA MET A 1 6.23 31.34 -25.67
C MET A 1 5.54 31.84 -24.41
N ALA A 2 4.85 32.98 -24.44
CA ALA A 2 4.11 33.52 -23.29
C ALA A 2 3.02 32.58 -22.76
N ASP A 3 2.26 31.90 -23.64
CA ASP A 3 1.18 30.99 -23.23
C ASP A 3 1.69 29.75 -22.47
N LEU A 4 2.84 29.20 -22.87
CA LEU A 4 3.49 28.08 -22.18
C LEU A 4 4.01 28.50 -20.80
N ALA A 5 4.56 29.72 -20.70
CA ALA A 5 5.02 30.27 -19.43
C ALA A 5 3.84 30.57 -18.48
N ALA A 6 2.73 31.09 -18.99
CA ALA A 6 1.53 31.31 -18.21
C ALA A 6 0.94 29.99 -17.69
N LEU A 7 0.88 28.96 -18.53
CA LEU A 7 0.40 27.63 -18.13
C LEU A 7 1.31 27.00 -17.08
N SER A 8 2.64 27.09 -17.21
CA SER A 8 3.56 26.50 -16.23
C SER A 8 3.51 27.20 -14.87
N VAL A 9 3.35 28.52 -14.85
CA VAL A 9 3.18 29.33 -13.63
C VAL A 9 1.96 28.90 -12.82
N VAL A 10 0.90 28.42 -13.48
CA VAL A 10 -0.30 27.92 -12.79
C VAL A 10 -0.23 26.41 -12.53
N ALA A 11 0.26 25.63 -13.51
CA ALA A 11 0.27 24.18 -13.43
C ALA A 11 1.22 23.66 -12.35
N LEU A 12 2.41 24.26 -12.18
CA LEU A 12 3.38 23.83 -11.17
C LEU A 12 2.88 23.98 -9.73
N PRO A 13 2.36 25.16 -9.29
CA PRO A 13 1.83 25.28 -7.94
C PRO A 13 0.58 24.42 -7.74
N LEU A 14 -0.29 24.31 -8.75
CA LEU A 14 -1.44 23.42 -8.70
C LEU A 14 -1.01 21.95 -8.50
N TRP A 15 0.00 21.51 -9.23
CA TRP A 15 0.56 20.17 -9.09
C TRP A 15 1.20 19.94 -7.72
N PHE A 16 1.92 20.94 -7.21
CA PHE A 16 2.48 20.89 -5.86
C PHE A 16 1.39 20.75 -4.80
N VAL A 17 0.29 21.49 -4.92
CA VAL A 17 -0.88 21.34 -4.04
C VAL A 17 -1.46 19.93 -4.10
N VAL A 18 -1.60 19.34 -5.30
CA VAL A 18 -2.06 17.94 -5.44
C VAL A 18 -1.10 16.97 -4.75
N SER A 19 0.20 17.20 -4.84
CA SER A 19 1.23 16.35 -4.21
C SER A 19 1.18 16.42 -2.69
N VAL A 20 1.05 17.63 -2.12
CA VAL A 20 0.87 17.84 -0.68
C VAL A 20 -0.44 17.23 -0.20
N TRP A 21 -1.51 17.40 -0.97
CA TRP A 21 -2.82 16.81 -0.68
C TRP A 21 -2.73 15.28 -0.61
N ALA A 22 -2.11 14.64 -1.60
CA ALA A 22 -1.93 13.19 -1.59
C ALA A 22 -1.14 12.70 -0.36
N GLY A 23 -0.14 13.46 0.09
CA GLY A 23 0.59 13.18 1.33
C GLY A 23 -0.31 13.28 2.57
N ILE A 24 -1.09 14.36 2.71
CA ILE A 24 -2.03 14.54 3.83
C ILE A 24 -3.10 13.44 3.82
N ASP A 25 -3.65 13.14 2.65
CA ASP A 25 -4.64 12.10 2.45
C ASP A 25 -4.09 10.71 2.80
N ALA A 26 -2.81 10.44 2.48
CA ALA A 26 -2.13 9.21 2.85
C ALA A 26 -1.96 9.05 4.37
N THR A 27 -1.87 10.15 5.14
CA THR A 27 -1.83 10.04 6.62
C THR A 27 -3.10 9.44 7.22
N ARG A 28 -4.24 9.55 6.51
CA ARG A 28 -5.54 9.07 6.95
C ARG A 28 -5.89 7.72 6.34
N HIS A 29 -5.50 7.48 5.09
CA HIS A 29 -5.99 6.37 4.28
C HIS A 29 -4.91 5.37 3.85
N SER A 30 -3.65 5.52 4.28
CA SER A 30 -2.56 4.59 3.92
C SER A 30 -1.92 3.94 5.13
N SER A 31 -1.57 2.67 4.99
CA SER A 31 -0.71 1.93 5.92
C SER A 31 0.78 2.24 5.76
N HIS A 32 1.17 2.85 4.62
CA HIS A 32 2.55 3.19 4.29
C HIS A 32 2.88 4.65 4.64
N ASN A 33 4.17 4.99 4.63
CA ASN A 33 4.64 6.34 4.98
C ASN A 33 4.07 7.41 4.04
N ALA A 34 3.29 8.34 4.61
CA ALA A 34 2.64 9.44 3.91
C ALA A 34 3.60 10.32 3.09
N PHE A 35 4.83 10.52 3.57
CA PHE A 35 5.83 11.30 2.85
C PHE A 35 6.22 10.65 1.51
N LEU A 36 6.32 9.31 1.47
CA LEU A 36 6.67 8.59 0.25
C LEU A 36 5.59 8.73 -0.82
N TRP A 37 4.31 8.72 -0.42
CA TRP A 37 3.22 8.95 -1.35
C TRP A 37 3.21 10.37 -1.90
N GLY A 38 3.35 11.39 -1.04
CA GLY A 38 3.45 12.78 -1.51
C GLY A 38 4.64 13.02 -2.44
N PHE A 39 5.81 12.47 -2.10
CA PHE A 39 7.01 12.57 -2.94
C PHE A 39 6.87 11.80 -4.26
N SER A 40 6.26 10.61 -4.24
CA SER A 40 5.98 9.80 -5.43
C SER A 40 5.04 10.53 -6.39
N VAL A 41 3.98 11.19 -5.90
CA VAL A 41 3.08 12.02 -6.72
C VAL A 41 3.81 13.23 -7.30
N PHE A 42 4.69 13.86 -6.52
CA PHE A 42 5.46 15.01 -6.98
C PHE A 42 6.43 14.66 -8.11
N VAL A 43 7.26 13.62 -7.93
CA VAL A 43 8.30 13.23 -8.90
C VAL A 43 7.74 12.36 -10.02
N GLY A 44 6.89 11.38 -9.68
CA GLY A 44 6.25 10.47 -10.62
C GLY A 44 5.09 11.08 -11.39
N GLY A 45 4.67 12.30 -11.03
CA GLY A 45 3.60 13.01 -11.72
C GLY A 45 2.29 12.23 -11.69
N VAL A 46 1.60 12.20 -12.83
CA VAL A 46 0.33 11.47 -13.00
C VAL A 46 0.47 9.98 -12.66
N LEU A 47 1.64 9.37 -12.95
CA LEU A 47 1.87 7.96 -12.62
C LEU A 47 1.93 7.73 -11.11
N GLY A 48 2.62 8.60 -10.38
CA GLY A 48 2.66 8.55 -8.91
C GLY A 48 1.26 8.74 -8.30
N LEU A 49 0.47 9.65 -8.87
CA LEU A 49 -0.93 9.87 -8.45
C LEU A 49 -1.79 8.63 -8.71
N ALA A 50 -1.67 8.02 -9.88
CA ALA A 50 -2.42 6.80 -10.21
C ALA A 50 -2.07 5.65 -9.26
N LEU A 51 -0.78 5.47 -8.94
CA LEU A 51 -0.34 4.47 -7.96
C LEU A 51 -0.92 4.76 -6.57
N TYR A 52 -0.92 6.01 -6.12
CA TYR A 52 -1.50 6.37 -4.83
C TYR A 52 -3.01 6.07 -4.76
N LEU A 53 -3.75 6.36 -5.82
CA LEU A 53 -5.20 6.10 -5.86
C LEU A 53 -5.54 4.60 -5.89
N ASN A 54 -4.74 3.79 -6.58
CA ASN A 54 -5.01 2.35 -6.74
C ASN A 54 -4.44 1.50 -5.61
N LEU A 55 -3.31 1.92 -5.04
CA LEU A 55 -2.50 1.11 -4.11
C LEU A 55 -2.16 1.83 -2.80
N GLY A 56 -2.33 3.15 -2.72
CA GLY A 56 -1.98 3.91 -1.53
C GLY A 56 -3.13 4.07 -0.53
N ARG A 57 -4.38 3.93 -0.98
CA ARG A 57 -5.60 4.06 -0.17
C ARG A 57 -6.02 2.72 0.48
N ASP A 58 -5.07 2.05 1.12
CA ASP A 58 -5.33 0.85 1.90
C ASP A 58 -5.71 1.23 3.33
N GLU A 59 -6.94 1.69 3.55
CA GLU A 59 -7.45 1.89 4.91
C GLU A 59 -7.39 0.57 5.69
N PRO A 60 -6.93 0.56 6.96
CA PRO A 60 -6.99 -0.63 7.81
C PRO A 60 -8.42 -1.07 8.20
N GLY A 61 -9.46 -0.48 7.61
CA GLY A 61 -10.87 -0.81 7.83
C GLY A 61 -11.36 -1.95 6.94
N VAL A 62 -11.37 -3.17 7.49
CA VAL A 62 -12.31 -4.25 7.11
C VAL A 62 -12.26 -4.69 5.63
N GLY A 63 -11.24 -5.48 5.25
CA GLY A 63 -11.15 -5.91 3.84
C GLY A 63 -10.31 -7.13 3.45
N ARG A 64 -9.74 -7.93 4.36
CA ARG A 64 -9.15 -9.24 3.97
C ARG A 64 -9.36 -10.37 4.99
N ARG A 65 -10.59 -10.47 5.51
CA ARG A 65 -11.18 -11.76 5.91
C ARG A 65 -12.17 -12.32 4.85
N ALA A 66 -12.29 -11.68 3.68
CA ALA A 66 -13.32 -12.02 2.68
C ALA A 66 -12.78 -12.21 1.25
N ALA A 67 -11.58 -12.76 1.09
CA ALA A 67 -11.13 -13.32 -0.19
C ALA A 67 -10.14 -14.47 0.05
N GLY A 68 -10.61 -15.36 0.91
CA GLY A 68 -10.04 -16.66 1.27
C GLY A 68 -11.04 -17.51 2.06
N GLN A 69 -12.33 -17.12 2.13
CA GLN A 69 -13.39 -18.06 2.43
C GLN A 69 -13.58 -18.89 1.17
N SER A 70 -12.85 -20.00 1.15
CA SER A 70 -13.11 -21.15 0.32
C SER A 70 -14.61 -21.47 0.35
N ALA A 71 -15.35 -20.99 -0.64
CA ALA A 71 -16.52 -21.71 -1.11
C ALA A 71 -16.00 -22.92 -1.91
N SER A 72 -15.44 -23.90 -1.19
CA SER A 72 -15.31 -25.26 -1.73
C SER A 72 -16.67 -25.93 -1.53
N PRO A 73 -17.39 -26.33 -2.60
CA PRO A 73 -18.63 -27.09 -2.47
C PRO A 73 -18.39 -28.52 -1.95
N ASN A 74 -17.13 -28.92 -1.81
CA ASN A 74 -16.75 -30.26 -1.38
C ASN A 74 -16.05 -30.17 -0.03
N GLY A 75 -16.76 -30.66 1.00
CA GLY A 75 -16.28 -30.77 2.36
C GLY A 75 -15.08 -31.69 2.47
N VAL A 76 -13.90 -31.10 2.48
CA VAL A 76 -12.69 -31.72 3.01
C VAL A 76 -12.22 -30.82 4.16
N PRO A 77 -12.12 -31.32 5.40
CA PRO A 77 -11.66 -30.52 6.52
C PRO A 77 -10.17 -30.18 6.30
N SER A 78 -9.89 -28.95 5.87
CA SER A 78 -8.54 -28.43 5.80
C SER A 78 -7.97 -28.41 7.22
N VAL A 79 -6.99 -29.26 7.46
CA VAL A 79 -6.06 -29.16 8.59
C VAL A 79 -5.69 -27.68 8.73
N ARG A 80 -5.97 -27.10 9.90
CA ARG A 80 -5.58 -25.73 10.25
C ARG A 80 -4.07 -25.62 10.09
N THR A 81 -3.61 -25.10 8.97
CA THR A 81 -2.26 -24.54 8.86
C THR A 81 -2.30 -23.21 9.61
N GLU A 82 -2.03 -23.28 10.91
CA GLU A 82 -1.84 -22.10 11.74
C GLU A 82 -0.68 -21.30 11.13
N THR A 83 -0.94 -20.04 10.77
CA THR A 83 0.09 -19.14 10.25
C THR A 83 0.66 -18.33 11.40
N VAL A 84 1.97 -18.35 11.57
CA VAL A 84 2.71 -17.62 12.62
C VAL A 84 3.19 -16.29 12.05
N THR A 85 3.20 -15.24 12.87
CA THR A 85 3.71 -13.91 12.47
C THR A 85 5.14 -13.76 12.95
N CYS A 86 6.07 -13.46 12.05
CA CYS A 86 7.48 -13.24 12.41
C CYS A 86 7.63 -12.01 13.33
N PRO A 87 8.33 -12.10 14.49
CA PRO A 87 8.47 -10.99 15.43
C PRO A 87 9.40 -9.87 14.93
N ASN A 88 10.22 -10.12 13.90
CA ASN A 88 11.18 -9.16 13.37
C ASN A 88 10.57 -8.33 12.23
N CYS A 89 9.99 -8.99 11.22
CA CYS A 89 9.48 -8.33 10.01
C CYS A 89 7.95 -8.39 9.83
N HIS A 90 7.24 -9.02 10.77
CA HIS A 90 5.78 -9.17 10.75
C HIS A 90 5.20 -9.86 9.49
N SER A 91 6.02 -10.60 8.75
CA SER A 91 5.53 -11.44 7.65
C SER A 91 4.76 -12.66 8.18
N LEU A 92 3.75 -13.10 7.42
CA LEU A 92 2.97 -14.31 7.72
C LEU A 92 3.68 -15.52 7.13
N GLU A 93 4.06 -16.46 7.99
CA GLU A 93 4.72 -17.71 7.61
C GLU A 93 3.94 -18.91 8.13
N GLU A 94 4.20 -20.07 7.55
CA GLU A 94 3.55 -21.33 7.95
C GLU A 94 4.18 -21.87 9.23
N SER A 95 3.37 -22.34 10.19
CA SER A 95 3.84 -22.80 11.53
C SER A 95 4.87 -23.93 11.51
N GLY A 96 5.13 -24.57 10.37
CA GLY A 96 6.16 -25.61 10.22
C GLY A 96 7.55 -25.08 9.83
N ARG A 97 7.74 -23.76 9.77
CA ARG A 97 9.00 -23.14 9.35
C ARG A 97 9.75 -22.58 10.56
N ASP A 98 11.06 -22.85 10.65
CA ASP A 98 11.90 -22.36 11.76
C ASP A 98 12.49 -20.96 11.50
N THR A 99 12.59 -20.55 10.23
CA THR A 99 13.22 -19.28 9.82
C THR A 99 12.32 -18.49 8.87
N CYS A 100 12.18 -17.20 9.09
CA CYS A 100 11.39 -16.33 8.26
C CYS A 100 11.98 -16.19 6.85
N ARG A 101 11.16 -16.33 5.79
CA ARG A 101 11.63 -16.26 4.41
C ARG A 101 12.06 -14.84 3.97
N PHE A 102 11.52 -13.82 4.63
CA PHE A 102 11.79 -12.42 4.31
C PHE A 102 13.07 -11.87 4.97
N CYS A 103 13.22 -12.05 6.28
CA CYS A 103 14.37 -11.50 7.02
C CYS A 103 15.42 -12.54 7.43
N GLY A 104 15.15 -13.84 7.29
CA GLY A 104 16.07 -14.91 7.67
C GLY A 104 16.18 -15.18 9.18
N GLU A 105 15.45 -14.43 10.02
CA GLU A 105 15.43 -14.59 11.48
C GLU A 105 14.56 -15.78 11.91
N SER A 106 14.76 -16.33 13.10
CA SER A 106 13.89 -17.39 13.65
C SER A 106 12.44 -16.93 13.84
N LEU A 107 11.48 -17.83 13.58
CA LEU A 107 10.05 -17.61 13.78
C LEU A 107 9.61 -17.77 15.24
#